data_AF-H0EUM6-F1
#
_entry.id   AF-H0EUM6-F1
#
_cell.length_a   1.000
_cell.length_b   1.000
_cell.length_c   1.000
_cell.angle_alpha   90.00
_cell.angle_beta   90.00
_cell.angle_gamma   90.00
#
_symmetry.space_group_name_H-M   'P 1'
#
loop_
_entity.id
_entity.type
_entity.pdbx_description
1 polymer ?
#
loop_
_entity_poly.entity_id
_entity_poly.type
_entity_poly.pdbx_seq_one_letter_code
_entity_poly.pdbx_strand_id
1 'polypeptide(L)'
;MRGVEAGVFPRRRWIVRDADGGLFGAYLTEAPHPSPHYFGTGECFLWRASILSASTHNLSQMLPPPPSADTTNIPRTTTISGGPTSPTSLLSPQLASTPERIRFKAFPYSGVNDYLILCEPSFLSIGGGDGHYGLWLDDNFEKGVSACCPTFGNEPLSEEGMKFEIVGVELWSVGNN
;
A
#
# COMPACT_ATOMS: atom_id res chain seq x y z
N MET A 1 27.04 22.00 23.78
CA MET A 1 25.80 21.29 23.42
C MET A 1 25.73 21.24 21.89
N ARG A 2 26.11 20.11 21.28
CA ARG A 2 25.96 19.93 19.83
C ARG A 2 24.52 19.48 19.58
N GLY A 3 23.82 20.21 18.71
CA GLY A 3 22.48 19.85 18.28
C GLY A 3 22.52 18.49 17.59
N VAL A 4 21.64 17.59 18.02
CA VAL A 4 21.24 16.44 17.24
C VAL A 4 20.43 16.98 16.07
N GLU A 5 21.07 17.14 14.92
CA GLU A 5 20.36 17.30 13.66
C GLU A 5 19.61 15.98 13.44
N ALA A 6 18.28 16.02 13.47
CA ALA A 6 17.46 14.89 13.10
C ALA A 6 17.82 14.55 11.65
N GLY A 7 18.64 13.52 11.47
CA GLY A 7 19.07 13.08 10.15
C GLY A 7 17.83 12.90 9.29
N VAL A 8 17.77 13.62 8.18
CA VAL A 8 16.75 13.39 7.16
C VAL A 8 17.09 12.03 6.55
N PHE A 9 16.61 10.96 7.16
CA PHE A 9 16.80 9.62 6.63
C PHE A 9 16.12 9.57 5.26
N PRO A 10 16.79 9.06 4.22
CA PRO A 10 16.19 8.95 2.90
C PRO A 10 14.88 8.16 3.01
N ARG A 11 13.77 8.78 2.63
CA ARG A 11 12.45 8.16 2.69
C ARG A 11 12.40 7.06 1.65
N ARG A 12 12.28 5.80 2.06
CA ARG A 12 12.38 4.63 1.17
C ARG A 12 11.03 3.97 0.94
N ARG A 13 10.67 3.80 -0.32
CA ARG A 13 9.46 3.10 -0.76
C ARG A 13 9.87 1.85 -1.52
N TRP A 14 9.42 0.71 -1.02
CA TRP A 14 9.50 -0.57 -1.68
C TRP A 14 8.17 -0.81 -2.40
N ILE A 15 8.26 -1.17 -3.67
CA ILE A 15 7.14 -1.47 -4.55
C ILE A 15 7.35 -2.87 -5.09
N VAL A 16 6.34 -3.71 -4.98
CA VAL A 16 6.26 -5.04 -5.56
C VAL A 16 5.12 -5.05 -6.56
N ARG A 17 5.40 -5.63 -7.73
CA ARG A 17 4.39 -5.97 -8.73
C ARG A 17 4.34 -7.48 -8.88
N ASP A 18 3.16 -8.05 -8.68
CA ASP A 18 2.94 -9.48 -8.88
C ASP A 18 2.53 -9.83 -10.33
N ALA A 19 2.41 -11.13 -10.62
CA ALA A 19 2.04 -11.66 -11.93
C ALA A 19 0.60 -11.30 -12.36
N ASP A 20 -0.31 -11.10 -11.41
CA ASP A 20 -1.69 -10.69 -11.65
C ASP A 20 -1.82 -9.16 -11.84
N GLY A 21 -0.71 -8.42 -11.72
CA GLY A 21 -0.66 -6.97 -11.91
C GLY A 21 -1.03 -6.17 -10.66
N GLY A 22 -1.14 -6.82 -9.51
CA GLY A 22 -1.28 -6.19 -8.20
C GLY A 22 -0.05 -5.35 -7.86
N LEU A 23 -0.29 -4.19 -7.24
CA LEU A 23 0.76 -3.28 -6.78
C LEU A 23 0.66 -3.11 -5.28
N PHE A 24 1.73 -3.42 -4.56
CA PHE A 24 1.77 -3.29 -3.11
C PHE A 24 3.21 -3.11 -2.63
N GLY A 25 3.39 -2.89 -1.35
CA GLY A 25 4.72 -2.81 -0.78
C GLY A 25 4.74 -2.17 0.58
N ALA A 26 5.86 -1.51 0.88
CA ALA A 26 6.13 -0.97 2.18
C ALA A 26 6.82 0.39 2.10
N TYR A 27 6.52 1.23 3.08
CA TYR A 27 7.39 2.35 3.43
C TYR A 27 8.32 1.89 4.56
N LEU A 28 9.63 2.08 4.36
CA LEU A 28 10.66 1.66 5.31
C LEU A 28 11.42 2.88 5.82
N THR A 29 11.64 2.89 7.13
CA THR A 29 12.38 3.93 7.84
C THR A 29 13.88 3.73 7.79
N GLU A 30 14.30 2.48 7.56
CA GLU A 30 15.69 2.08 7.37
C GLU A 30 15.83 1.30 6.06
N ALA A 31 17.03 1.35 5.45
CA ALA A 31 17.31 0.56 4.26
C ALA A 31 17.43 -0.91 4.64
N PRO A 32 16.85 -1.87 3.89
CA PRO A 32 17.09 -3.26 4.16
C PRO A 32 18.58 -3.61 4.08
N HIS A 33 19.08 -4.23 5.14
CA HIS A 33 20.42 -4.77 5.22
C HIS A 33 20.37 -6.05 6.07
N PRO A 34 21.20 -7.06 5.77
CA PRO A 34 21.28 -8.26 6.60
C PRO A 34 21.51 -7.90 8.08
N SER A 35 20.71 -8.46 8.97
CA SER A 35 20.76 -8.18 10.41
C SER A 35 20.20 -9.36 11.22
N PRO A 36 20.85 -9.77 12.33
CA PRO A 36 20.34 -10.82 13.21
C PRO A 36 19.12 -10.37 14.05
N HIS A 37 18.73 -9.10 13.95
CA HIS A 37 17.65 -8.49 14.71
C HIS A 37 16.72 -7.68 13.81
N TYR A 38 15.46 -7.58 14.23
CA TYR A 38 14.50 -6.69 13.60
C TYR A 38 14.93 -5.22 13.76
N PHE A 39 14.68 -4.41 12.74
CA PHE A 39 15.00 -2.99 12.70
C PHE A 39 13.86 -2.17 12.07
N GLY A 40 14.02 -0.84 12.02
CA GLY A 40 12.99 0.10 11.65
C GLY A 40 12.26 0.71 12.84
N THR A 41 11.44 1.72 12.55
CA THR A 41 10.63 2.45 13.54
C THR A 41 9.15 2.38 13.22
N GLY A 42 8.31 2.84 14.15
CA GLY A 42 6.86 2.87 14.01
C GLY A 42 6.30 3.75 12.88
N GLU A 43 7.15 4.43 12.11
CA GLU A 43 6.71 5.11 10.87
C GLU A 43 6.65 4.15 9.67
N CYS A 44 7.15 2.91 9.79
CA CYS A 44 6.96 1.88 8.78
C CYS A 44 5.47 1.56 8.58
N PHE A 45 5.06 1.28 7.33
CA PHE A 45 3.72 0.83 7.03
C PHE A 45 3.69 -0.01 5.74
N LEU A 46 2.72 -0.93 5.66
CA LEU A 46 2.42 -1.66 4.43
C LEU A 46 1.34 -0.93 3.63
N TRP A 47 1.29 -1.14 2.33
CA TRP A 47 0.23 -0.59 1.48
C TRP A 47 -0.05 -1.50 0.29
N ARG A 48 -1.25 -1.35 -0.28
CA ARG A 48 -1.62 -1.93 -1.57
C ARG A 48 -2.44 -0.96 -2.40
N ALA A 49 -2.33 -1.09 -3.72
CA ALA A 49 -3.05 -0.31 -4.70
C ALA A 49 -3.63 -1.22 -5.80
N SER A 50 -4.90 -1.02 -6.13
CA SER A 50 -5.54 -1.67 -7.28
C SER A 50 -5.99 -0.62 -8.27
N ILE A 51 -5.71 -0.87 -9.53
CA ILE A 51 -6.09 -0.02 -10.65
C ILE A 51 -7.41 -0.55 -11.21
N LEU A 52 -8.51 0.16 -10.96
CA LEU A 52 -9.82 -0.23 -11.52
C LEU A 52 -9.93 0.31 -12.95
N SER A 53 -9.74 -0.58 -13.92
CA SER A 53 -10.16 -0.32 -15.30
C SER A 53 -11.69 -0.45 -15.42
N ALA A 54 -12.30 0.51 -16.11
CA ALA A 54 -13.75 0.68 -16.19
C ALA A 54 -14.51 -0.42 -16.96
N SER A 55 -13.85 -1.50 -17.38
CA SER A 55 -14.46 -2.64 -18.05
C SER A 55 -15.22 -3.59 -17.10
N THR A 56 -15.04 -3.47 -15.78
CA THR A 56 -15.72 -4.31 -14.76
C THR A 56 -17.10 -3.77 -14.32
N HIS A 57 -17.64 -2.75 -14.99
CA HIS A 57 -18.85 -2.01 -14.61
C HIS A 57 -20.15 -2.86 -14.52
N ASN A 58 -20.15 -4.14 -14.92
CA ASN A 58 -21.31 -5.01 -14.71
C ASN A 58 -21.40 -5.60 -13.28
N LEU A 59 -20.29 -5.70 -12.54
CA LEU A 59 -20.32 -6.24 -11.17
C LEU A 59 -20.48 -5.15 -10.09
N SER A 60 -20.07 -3.92 -10.37
CA SER A 60 -20.16 -2.80 -9.41
C SER A 60 -21.57 -2.23 -9.23
N GLN A 61 -22.54 -2.57 -10.10
CA GLN A 61 -23.95 -2.22 -9.89
C GLN A 61 -24.66 -3.07 -8.82
N MET A 62 -24.00 -4.10 -8.27
CA MET A 62 -24.53 -4.93 -7.18
C MET A 62 -24.06 -4.49 -5.78
N LEU A 63 -23.15 -3.53 -5.67
CA LEU A 63 -22.73 -3.00 -4.37
C LEU A 63 -23.68 -1.88 -3.94
N PRO A 64 -24.27 -1.92 -2.73
CA PRO A 64 -25.16 -0.87 -2.26
C PRO A 64 -24.45 0.48 -2.30
N PRO A 65 -25.14 1.56 -2.72
CA PRO A 65 -24.55 2.89 -2.69
C PRO A 65 -24.07 3.21 -1.27
N PRO A 66 -22.95 3.95 -1.11
CA PRO A 66 -22.50 4.39 0.20
C PRO A 66 -23.67 5.11 0.91
N PRO A 67 -23.86 4.89 2.23
CA PRO A 67 -24.99 5.45 2.95
C PRO A 67 -25.02 6.96 2.74
N SER A 68 -26.13 7.44 2.18
CA SER A 68 -26.41 8.86 2.05
C SER A 68 -26.25 9.51 3.42
N ALA A 69 -25.39 10.53 3.48
CA ALA A 69 -25.04 11.23 4.69
C ALA A 69 -26.25 11.94 5.31
N ASP A 70 -26.56 11.62 6.57
CA ASP A 70 -27.14 12.58 7.50
C ASP A 70 -26.81 12.17 8.95
N THR A 71 -25.69 12.66 9.49
CA THR A 71 -25.58 13.31 10.82
C THR A 71 -24.11 13.69 11.09
N THR A 72 -23.88 15.00 11.09
CA THR A 72 -23.00 15.78 11.99
C THR A 72 -22.03 14.97 12.86
N ASN A 73 -20.76 14.83 12.44
CA ASN A 73 -19.52 14.97 13.24
C ASN A 73 -18.28 14.57 12.40
N ILE A 74 -17.34 15.51 12.24
CA ILE A 74 -16.20 15.55 11.29
C ILE A 74 -14.99 14.72 11.82
N PRO A 75 -14.18 14.03 10.97
CA PRO A 75 -12.93 14.62 10.41
C PRO A 75 -12.90 14.70 8.88
N ARG A 76 -12.21 15.71 8.36
CA ARG A 76 -12.31 16.25 6.99
C ARG A 76 -11.64 15.34 5.94
N THR A 77 -12.42 14.89 4.95
CA THR A 77 -11.92 14.52 3.61
C THR A 77 -12.17 15.70 2.69
N THR A 78 -11.12 16.25 2.08
CA THR A 78 -11.26 17.33 1.09
C THR A 78 -11.15 16.76 -0.32
N THR A 79 -12.28 16.69 -1.03
CA THR A 79 -12.31 16.51 -2.48
C THR A 79 -12.53 17.90 -3.06
N ILE A 80 -11.51 18.48 -3.70
CA ILE A 80 -11.67 19.74 -4.44
C ILE A 80 -12.19 19.39 -5.84
N SER A 81 -13.46 19.70 -6.09
CA SER A 81 -14.02 19.85 -7.44
C SER A 81 -14.57 21.27 -7.56
N GLY A 82 -13.99 22.07 -8.47
CA GLY A 82 -14.53 23.39 -8.82
C GLY A 82 -15.81 23.27 -9.64
N GLY A 83 -16.84 24.06 -9.29
CA GLY A 83 -18.11 24.18 -10.04
C GLY A 83 -18.03 25.12 -11.27
N PRO A 84 -19.15 25.65 -11.83
CA PRO A 84 -20.57 25.48 -11.44
C PRO A 84 -21.59 25.19 -12.60
N THR A 85 -22.75 24.63 -12.21
CA THR A 85 -24.15 24.79 -12.70
C THR A 85 -24.56 24.81 -14.20
N SER A 86 -25.51 23.91 -14.55
CA SER A 86 -26.79 24.10 -15.32
C SER A 86 -27.04 23.15 -16.51
N PRO A 87 -28.32 22.90 -16.91
CA PRO A 87 -28.80 21.56 -17.26
C PRO A 87 -29.13 21.32 -18.75
N THR A 88 -29.33 20.04 -19.07
CA THR A 88 -30.08 19.48 -20.22
C THR A 88 -29.41 19.56 -21.60
N SER A 89 -29.05 18.39 -22.17
CA SER A 89 -29.18 18.06 -23.60
C SER A 89 -28.94 16.57 -23.82
N LEU A 90 -29.89 15.92 -24.50
CA LEU A 90 -29.90 14.52 -24.89
C LEU A 90 -28.91 14.27 -26.06
N LEU A 91 -28.35 13.05 -26.09
CA LEU A 91 -27.66 12.35 -27.19
C LEU A 91 -26.22 12.78 -27.56
N SER A 92 -25.25 11.95 -27.15
CA SER A 92 -24.13 11.46 -27.97
C SER A 92 -23.39 10.31 -27.24
N PRO A 93 -22.95 9.24 -27.92
CA PRO A 93 -22.17 8.17 -27.31
C PRO A 93 -20.72 8.66 -27.17
N GLN A 94 -20.45 9.44 -26.14
CA GLN A 94 -19.07 9.70 -25.77
C GLN A 94 -18.55 8.44 -25.09
N LEU A 95 -17.64 7.74 -25.80
CA LEU A 95 -16.57 6.98 -25.15
C LEU A 95 -15.81 7.97 -24.24
N ALA A 96 -16.41 8.32 -23.11
CA ALA A 96 -15.71 8.96 -22.03
C ALA A 96 -14.80 7.85 -21.48
N SER A 97 -13.51 7.95 -21.79
CA SER A 97 -12.47 7.28 -21.02
C SER A 97 -12.69 7.72 -19.57
N THR A 98 -13.43 6.92 -18.81
CA THR A 98 -13.57 7.16 -17.39
C THR A 98 -12.16 7.08 -16.81
N PRO A 99 -11.73 8.05 -16.00
CA PRO A 99 -10.38 8.05 -15.46
C PRO A 99 -10.22 6.79 -14.63
N GLU A 100 -9.19 6.04 -14.96
CA GLU A 100 -8.74 4.89 -14.21
C GLU A 100 -8.66 5.24 -12.72
N ARG A 101 -9.45 4.57 -11.88
CA ARG A 101 -9.54 4.91 -10.46
C ARG A 101 -8.58 4.03 -9.68
N ILE A 102 -7.56 4.65 -9.09
CA ILE A 102 -6.65 3.97 -8.17
C ILE A 102 -7.35 3.85 -6.81
N ARG A 103 -7.50 2.61 -6.30
CA ARG A 103 -7.82 2.36 -4.90
C ARG A 103 -6.53 2.14 -4.14
N PHE A 104 -6.34 2.85 -3.05
CA PHE A 104 -5.16 2.73 -2.20
C PHE A 104 -5.58 2.42 -0.76
N LYS A 105 -4.90 1.46 -0.13
CA LYS A 105 -5.07 1.12 1.28
C LYS A 105 -3.71 1.06 1.95
N ALA A 106 -3.56 1.76 3.07
CA ALA A 106 -2.38 1.69 3.92
C ALA A 106 -2.70 0.94 5.22
N PHE A 107 -1.69 0.30 5.77
CA PHE A 107 -1.70 -0.46 7.01
C PHE A 107 -0.58 0.07 7.91
N PRO A 108 -0.89 1.09 8.74
CA PRO A 108 0.08 1.68 9.66
C PRO A 108 0.55 0.69 10.70
N TYR A 109 1.71 0.97 11.31
CA TYR A 109 2.19 0.25 12.47
C TYR A 109 1.13 0.20 13.59
N SER A 110 0.87 -0.99 14.13
CA SER A 110 -0.16 -1.22 15.14
C SER A 110 0.29 -0.93 16.58
N GLY A 111 1.60 -0.92 16.84
CA GLY A 111 2.15 -0.85 18.20
C GLY A 111 2.16 -2.17 18.97
N VAL A 112 1.72 -3.29 18.36
CA VAL A 112 1.58 -4.58 19.06
C VAL A 112 2.92 -5.29 19.28
N ASN A 113 3.86 -5.16 18.35
CA ASN A 113 5.21 -5.72 18.44
C ASN A 113 6.15 -5.02 17.45
N ASP A 114 7.45 -5.08 17.69
CA ASP A 114 8.45 -4.38 16.86
C ASP A 114 9.07 -5.27 15.76
N TYR A 115 8.36 -6.30 15.29
CA TYR A 115 8.83 -7.18 14.20
C TYR A 115 8.68 -6.51 12.82
N LEU A 116 9.28 -5.32 12.67
CA LEU A 116 9.04 -4.40 11.56
C LEU A 116 9.76 -4.80 10.27
N ILE A 117 11.09 -4.95 10.31
CA ILE A 117 11.89 -5.36 9.15
C ILE A 117 12.88 -6.42 9.62
N LEU A 118 12.91 -7.56 8.95
CA LEU A 118 13.95 -8.58 9.11
C LEU A 118 14.52 -8.91 7.73
N CYS A 119 15.83 -8.80 7.62
CA CYS A 119 16.54 -9.09 6.39
C CYS A 119 17.63 -10.11 6.69
N GLU A 120 17.50 -11.27 6.07
CA GLU A 120 18.45 -12.37 6.12
C GLU A 120 19.07 -12.53 4.73
N PRO A 121 20.19 -13.26 4.60
CA PRO A 121 20.79 -13.53 3.30
C PRO A 121 19.84 -14.21 2.30
N SER A 122 18.86 -14.97 2.80
CA SER A 122 17.92 -15.77 2.01
C SER A 122 16.54 -15.11 1.83
N PHE A 123 16.22 -14.03 2.54
CA PHE A 123 14.92 -13.37 2.42
C PHE A 123 14.88 -11.97 3.02
N LEU A 124 13.87 -11.21 2.60
CA LEU A 124 13.44 -9.97 3.24
C LEU A 124 12.00 -10.11 3.73
N SER A 125 11.75 -9.74 4.99
CA SER A 125 10.40 -9.64 5.54
C SER A 125 10.11 -8.28 6.16
N ILE A 126 8.88 -7.83 5.99
CA ILE A 126 8.35 -6.59 6.54
C ILE A 126 7.02 -6.91 7.25
N GLY A 127 7.03 -6.73 8.57
CA GLY A 127 5.91 -7.07 9.45
C GLY A 127 5.87 -8.56 9.76
N GLY A 128 5.83 -8.90 11.03
CA GLY A 128 5.88 -10.27 11.50
C GLY A 128 4.93 -10.56 12.67
N GLY A 129 5.13 -11.71 13.28
CA GLY A 129 4.36 -12.17 14.44
C GLY A 129 3.38 -13.28 14.11
N ASP A 130 3.07 -14.10 15.11
CA ASP A 130 2.19 -15.26 15.00
C ASP A 130 2.55 -16.24 13.87
N GLY A 131 3.84 -16.30 13.50
CA GLY A 131 4.34 -17.18 12.42
C GLY A 131 4.05 -16.69 11.00
N HIS A 132 3.52 -15.48 10.83
CA HIS A 132 3.16 -14.90 9.54
C HIS A 132 3.97 -13.65 9.26
N TYR A 133 4.07 -13.31 7.97
CA TYR A 133 4.68 -12.07 7.50
C TYR A 133 3.65 -11.20 6.80
N GLY A 134 3.69 -9.90 7.07
CA GLY A 134 2.88 -8.93 6.33
C GLY A 134 3.30 -8.87 4.86
N LEU A 135 4.61 -8.87 4.63
CA LEU A 135 5.24 -9.05 3.32
C LEU A 135 6.55 -9.82 3.50
N TRP A 136 6.79 -10.83 2.67
CA TRP A 136 8.02 -11.59 2.62
C TRP A 136 8.39 -11.83 1.16
N LEU A 137 9.67 -11.71 0.83
CA LEU A 137 10.24 -11.94 -0.50
C LEU A 137 11.46 -12.85 -0.35
N ASP A 138 11.65 -13.77 -1.28
CA ASP A 138 12.87 -14.57 -1.37
C ASP A 138 14.08 -13.75 -1.85
N ASP A 139 15.28 -14.33 -1.72
CA ASP A 139 16.56 -13.74 -2.15
C ASP A 139 16.68 -13.57 -3.66
N ASN A 140 15.93 -14.34 -4.45
CA ASN A 140 15.84 -14.18 -5.89
C ASN A 140 14.84 -13.11 -6.34
N PHE A 141 14.02 -12.57 -5.43
CA PHE A 141 12.88 -11.68 -5.76
C PHE A 141 11.96 -12.28 -6.84
N GLU A 142 11.75 -13.60 -6.79
CA GLU A 142 10.87 -14.33 -7.70
C GLU A 142 9.56 -14.72 -7.02
N LYS A 143 9.60 -14.97 -5.70
CA LYS A 143 8.44 -15.42 -4.94
C LYS A 143 8.24 -14.59 -3.70
N GLY A 144 6.98 -14.34 -3.38
CA GLY A 144 6.61 -13.67 -2.15
C GLY A 144 5.47 -14.33 -1.40
N VAL A 145 5.36 -13.94 -0.14
CA VAL A 145 4.28 -14.31 0.77
C VAL A 145 3.73 -13.04 1.42
N SER A 146 2.41 -12.95 1.55
CA SER A 146 1.75 -11.91 2.32
C SER A 146 0.57 -12.50 3.06
N ALA A 147 0.54 -12.32 4.38
CA ALA A 147 -0.53 -12.77 5.25
C ALA A 147 -0.89 -11.67 6.25
N CYS A 148 -1.95 -11.90 7.02
CA CYS A 148 -2.26 -11.03 8.14
C CYS A 148 -1.15 -11.11 9.20
N CYS A 149 -0.66 -9.97 9.68
CA CYS A 149 0.31 -9.94 10.78
C CYS A 149 -0.11 -8.95 11.87
N PRO A 150 0.23 -9.22 13.15
CA PRO A 150 -0.07 -8.31 14.25
C PRO A 150 0.69 -6.98 14.17
N THR A 151 1.88 -6.92 13.54
CA THR A 151 2.67 -5.67 13.42
C THR A 151 1.92 -4.56 12.69
N PHE A 152 1.14 -4.89 11.66
CA PHE A 152 0.44 -3.89 10.83
C PHE A 152 -1.08 -4.08 10.79
N GLY A 153 -1.59 -5.20 11.31
CA GLY A 153 -3.01 -5.54 11.19
C GLY A 153 -3.48 -5.60 9.73
N ASN A 154 -2.58 -5.92 8.80
CA ASN A 154 -2.89 -5.97 7.38
C ASN A 154 -3.69 -7.21 7.02
N GLU A 155 -4.38 -7.14 5.89
CA GLU A 155 -4.84 -8.32 5.16
C GLU A 155 -3.78 -8.69 4.11
N PRO A 156 -3.87 -9.86 3.45
CA PRO A 156 -2.96 -10.21 2.36
C PRO A 156 -2.93 -9.11 1.30
N LEU A 157 -1.72 -8.74 0.89
CA LEU A 157 -1.51 -7.58 0.03
C LEU A 157 -1.80 -7.89 -1.45
N SER A 158 -1.45 -9.09 -1.92
CA SER A 158 -1.76 -9.57 -3.26
C SER A 158 -3.21 -10.05 -3.34
N GLU A 159 -3.85 -9.83 -4.50
CA GLU A 159 -5.17 -10.37 -4.81
C GLU A 159 -5.09 -11.85 -5.28
N GLU A 160 -3.91 -12.34 -5.70
CA GLU A 160 -3.64 -13.75 -6.06
C GLU A 160 -3.82 -14.68 -4.84
N GLY A 161 -3.54 -14.15 -3.65
CA GLY A 161 -3.69 -14.83 -2.37
C GLY A 161 -2.46 -14.63 -1.48
N MET A 162 -2.16 -15.65 -0.67
CA MET A 162 -1.09 -15.58 0.32
C MET A 162 0.30 -15.72 -0.28
N LYS A 163 0.41 -16.39 -1.43
CA LYS A 163 1.63 -16.59 -2.19
C LYS A 163 1.44 -15.92 -3.54
N PHE A 164 2.49 -15.29 -4.04
CA PHE A 164 2.45 -14.61 -5.32
C PHE A 164 3.81 -14.70 -6.02
N GLU A 165 3.77 -14.66 -7.34
CA GLU A 165 4.96 -14.54 -8.17
C GLU A 165 5.31 -13.07 -8.41
N ILE A 166 6.59 -12.73 -8.28
CA ILE A 166 7.08 -11.35 -8.41
C ILE A 166 7.53 -11.14 -9.86
N VAL A 167 6.98 -10.10 -10.50
CA VAL A 167 7.40 -9.67 -11.84
C VAL A 167 8.34 -8.47 -11.78
N GLY A 168 8.29 -7.69 -10.71
CA GLY A 168 9.21 -6.57 -10.51
C GLY A 168 9.21 -6.04 -9.09
N VAL A 169 10.39 -5.55 -8.68
CA VAL A 169 10.59 -4.83 -7.42
C VAL A 169 11.25 -3.49 -7.74
N GLU A 170 10.71 -2.40 -7.21
CA GLU A 170 11.33 -1.09 -7.30
C GLU A 170 11.63 -0.53 -5.92
N LEU A 171 12.84 0.01 -5.76
CA LEU A 171 13.27 0.70 -4.56
C LEU A 171 13.49 2.18 -4.88
N TRP A 172 12.73 3.04 -4.21
CA TRP A 172 12.84 4.48 -4.36
C TRP A 172 13.29 5.11 -3.06
N SER A 173 14.32 5.94 -3.07
CA SER A 173 14.72 6.78 -1.94
C SER A 173 14.59 8.26 -2.30
N VAL A 174 14.00 9.06 -1.41
CA VAL A 174 13.98 10.53 -1.55
C VAL A 174 14.89 11.14 -0.49
N GLY A 175 15.95 11.82 -0.92
CA GLY A 175 16.90 12.56 -0.08
C GLY A 175 17.86 13.38 -0.95
N ASN A 176 18.41 14.46 -0.40
CA ASN A 176 19.50 15.20 -1.05
C ASN A 176 20.84 14.56 -0.68
N ASN A 177 21.75 14.43 -1.67
CA ASN A 177 23.14 14.03 -1.48
C ASN A 177 23.91 14.97 -0.55
#